data_AF-A0A6N9V8Y5-F1
#
_entry.id   AF-A0A6N9V8Y5-F1
#
_cell.length_a   1.000
_cell.length_b   1.000
_cell.length_c   1.000
_cell.angle_alpha   90.00
_cell.angle_beta   90.00
_cell.angle_gamma   90.00
#
_symmetry.space_group_name_H-M   'P 1'
#
loop_
_entity.id
_entity.type
_entity.pdbx_description
1 polymer ?
#
loop_
_entity_poly.entity_id
_entity_poly.type
_entity_poly.pdbx_seq_one_letter_code
_entity_poly.pdbx_strand_id
1 'polypeptide(L)'
;DASRRSDRSRRAIYESALALVSETGYAKLTIEAIAARAGVGKQTIYRWWPSKGDVVLEAFLDLVQRSAVPPEAGQGASALP
;
A
#
# COMPACT_ATOMS: atom_id res chain seq x y z
N ASP A 1 6.60 -1.86 -20.61
CA ASP A 1 7.74 -1.65 -19.69
C ASP A 1 7.42 -0.59 -18.62
N ALA A 2 7.00 0.61 -19.04
CA ALA A 2 6.64 1.71 -18.12
C ALA A 2 5.60 1.34 -17.05
N SER A 3 4.53 0.61 -17.38
CA SER A 3 3.52 0.18 -16.40
C SER A 3 4.12 -0.75 -15.32
N ARG A 4 4.93 -1.75 -15.70
CA ARG A 4 5.60 -2.63 -14.71
C ARG A 4 6.54 -1.85 -13.79
N ARG A 5 7.23 -0.83 -14.31
CA ARG A 5 8.08 0.06 -13.49
C ARG A 5 7.23 0.90 -12.53
N SER A 6 6.11 1.44 -12.99
CA SER A 6 5.14 2.16 -12.14
C SER A 6 4.59 1.29 -11.02
N ASP A 7 4.21 0.03 -11.33
CA ASP A 7 3.69 -0.92 -10.33
C ASP A 7 4.75 -1.26 -9.28
N ARG A 8 6.01 -1.45 -9.71
CA ARG A 8 7.14 -1.67 -8.80
C ARG A 8 7.37 -0.48 -7.88
N SER A 9 7.35 0.74 -8.42
CA SER A 9 7.47 1.96 -7.61
C SER A 9 6.32 2.09 -6.60
N ARG A 10 5.08 1.83 -7.02
CA ARG A 10 3.90 1.88 -6.15
C ARG A 10 4.02 0.90 -4.99
N ARG A 11 4.44 -0.33 -5.28
CA ARG A 11 4.67 -1.35 -4.25
C ARG A 11 5.78 -0.98 -3.28
N ALA A 12 6.91 -0.47 -3.78
CA ALA A 12 8.01 -0.02 -2.92
C ALA A 12 7.59 1.12 -1.97
N ILE A 13 6.73 2.03 -2.46
CA ILE A 13 6.16 3.12 -1.66
C ILE A 13 5.25 2.58 -0.56
N TYR A 14 4.35 1.63 -0.86
CA TYR A 14 3.48 1.01 0.14
C TYR A 14 4.26 0.28 1.23
N GLU A 15 5.20 -0.59 0.84
CA GLU A 15 6.03 -1.33 1.78
C GLU A 15 6.85 -0.38 2.68
N SER A 16 7.39 0.69 2.11
CA SER A 16 8.13 1.72 2.86
C SER A 16 7.24 2.51 3.83
N ALA A 17 6.04 2.89 3.40
CA ALA A 17 5.10 3.63 4.23
C ALA A 17 4.62 2.82 5.44
N LEU A 18 4.25 1.55 5.22
CA LEU A 18 3.82 0.64 6.29
C LEU A 18 4.95 0.31 7.27
N ALA A 19 6.19 0.14 6.78
CA ALA A 19 7.34 -0.05 7.65
C ALA A 19 7.61 1.20 8.50
N LEU A 20 7.70 2.38 7.89
CA LEU A 20 8.01 3.62 8.59
C LEU A 20 6.92 4.03 9.60
N VAL A 21 5.64 3.83 9.26
CA VAL A 21 4.56 4.13 10.22
C VAL A 21 4.61 3.20 11.43
N SER A 22 4.99 1.93 11.23
CA SER A 22 5.17 0.96 12.32
C SER A 22 6.40 1.28 13.18
N GLU A 23 7.48 1.77 12.57
CA GLU A 23 8.73 2.11 13.27
C GLU A 23 8.66 3.45 14.02
N THR A 24 7.99 4.46 13.47
CA THR A 24 8.07 5.85 13.96
C THR A 24 6.73 6.45 14.40
N GLY A 25 5.62 5.80 14.07
CA GLY A 25 4.27 6.32 14.26
C GLY A 25 3.83 7.34 13.19
N TYR A 26 2.52 7.45 12.99
CA TYR A 26 1.94 8.31 11.94
C TYR A 26 2.27 9.79 12.07
N ALA A 27 2.37 10.31 13.29
CA ALA A 27 2.69 11.72 13.53
C ALA A 27 4.05 12.11 12.94
N LYS A 28 5.06 11.24 13.09
CA LYS A 28 6.44 11.48 12.64
C LYS A 28 6.69 11.05 11.18
N LEU A 29 5.77 10.30 10.58
CA LEU A 29 5.86 9.90 9.17
C LEU A 29 5.85 11.13 8.24
N THR A 30 6.73 11.12 7.23
CA THR A 30 6.81 12.18 6.21
C THR A 30 6.89 11.58 4.81
N ILE A 31 6.44 12.34 3.79
CA ILE A 31 6.56 11.93 2.38
C ILE A 31 8.03 11.81 1.97
N GLU A 32 8.88 12.68 2.51
CA GLU A 32 10.34 12.65 2.40
C GLU A 32 10.92 11.29 2.79
N ALA A 33 10.57 10.80 3.98
CA ALA A 33 11.10 9.56 4.51
C ALA A 33 10.61 8.36 3.70
N ILE A 34 9.34 8.36 3.29
CA ILE A 34 8.76 7.32 2.42
C ILE A 34 9.50 7.30 1.08
N ALA A 35 9.67 8.46 0.44
CA ALA A 35 10.35 8.59 -0.85
C ALA A 35 11.80 8.08 -0.78
N ALA A 36 12.54 8.52 0.24
CA ALA A 36 13.92 8.11 0.46
C ALA A 36 14.05 6.59 0.65
N ARG A 37 13.21 5.98 1.49
CA ARG A 37 13.22 4.53 1.73
C ARG A 37 12.79 3.72 0.50
N ALA A 38 11.80 4.20 -0.24
CA ALA A 38 11.31 3.55 -1.45
C ALA A 38 12.23 3.75 -2.67
N GLY A 39 13.28 4.58 -2.57
CA GLY A 39 14.19 4.88 -3.67
C GLY A 39 13.52 5.65 -4.82
N VAL A 40 12.53 6.50 -4.52
CA VAL A 40 11.79 7.30 -5.50
C VAL A 40 11.87 8.79 -5.18
N GLY A 41 11.64 9.65 -6.17
CA GLY A 41 11.50 11.09 -5.92
C GLY A 41 10.14 11.45 -5.33
N LYS A 42 10.05 12.48 -4.47
CA LYS A 42 8.79 12.94 -3.86
C LYS A 42 7.69 13.24 -4.89
N GLN A 43 8.06 13.81 -6.04
CA GLN A 43 7.10 14.11 -7.12
C GLN A 43 6.46 12.85 -7.72
N THR A 44 7.12 11.70 -7.63
CA THR A 44 6.52 10.41 -8.00
C THR A 44 5.38 10.04 -7.06
N ILE A 45 5.54 10.29 -5.76
CA ILE A 45 4.50 10.07 -4.75
C ILE A 45 3.35 11.06 -4.97
N TYR A 46 3.66 12.36 -5.08
CA TYR A 46 2.62 13.40 -5.25
C TYR A 46 1.81 13.30 -6.54
N ARG A 47 2.34 12.65 -7.58
CA ARG A 47 1.58 12.35 -8.79
C ARG A 47 0.36 11.45 -8.53
N TRP A 48 0.44 10.61 -7.50
CA TRP A 48 -0.57 9.60 -7.18
C TRP A 48 -1.35 9.93 -5.91
N TRP A 49 -0.68 10.53 -4.91
CA TRP A 49 -1.27 10.79 -3.60
C TRP A 49 -1.10 12.24 -3.17
N PRO A 50 -2.18 12.95 -2.80
CA PRO A 50 -2.08 14.34 -2.36
C PRO A 50 -1.51 14.46 -0.93
N SER A 51 -1.60 13.42 -0.09
CA SER A 51 -1.10 13.45 1.29
C SER A 51 -0.46 12.13 1.75
N LYS A 52 0.26 12.17 2.89
CA LYS A 52 0.79 10.95 3.54
C LYS A 52 -0.31 10.03 4.05
N GLY A 53 -1.49 10.57 4.35
CA GLY A 53 -2.65 9.78 4.78
C GLY A 53 -3.16 8.89 3.65
N ASP A 54 -3.24 9.43 2.43
CA ASP A 54 -3.68 8.66 1.26
C ASP A 54 -2.70 7.52 0.93
N VAL A 55 -1.39 7.76 1.06
CA VAL A 55 -0.38 6.71 0.88
C VAL A 55 -0.57 5.58 1.89
N VAL A 56 -0.73 5.92 3.18
CA VAL A 56 -0.89 4.91 4.24
C VAL A 56 -2.20 4.15 4.08
N LEU A 57 -3.30 4.84 3.74
CA LEU A 57 -4.59 4.22 3.52
C LEU A 57 -4.55 3.22 2.36
N GLU A 58 -4.05 3.64 1.19
CA GLU A 58 -3.94 2.73 0.05
C GLU A 58 -2.97 1.57 0.31
N ALA A 59 -1.84 1.82 0.99
CA ALA A 59 -0.91 0.76 1.36
C ALA A 59 -1.57 -0.26 2.29
N PHE A 60 -2.37 0.20 3.25
CA PHE A 60 -3.12 -0.66 4.15
C PHE A 60 -4.19 -1.47 3.40
N LEU A 61 -4.94 -0.86 2.48
CA LEU A 61 -5.91 -1.56 1.65
C LEU A 61 -5.25 -2.63 0.77
N ASP A 62 -4.11 -2.31 0.15
CA ASP A 62 -3.33 -3.28 -0.63
C ASP A 62 -2.82 -4.45 0.25
N LEU A 63 -2.37 -4.17 1.48
CA LEU A 63 -1.98 -5.20 2.44
C LEU A 63 -3.15 -6.13 2.78
N VAL A 64 -4.33 -5.57 3.08
CA VAL A 64 -5.54 -6.35 3.40
C VAL A 64 -5.96 -7.19 2.20
N GLN A 65 -5.96 -6.64 0.99
CA GLN A 65 -6.32 -7.36 -0.24
C GLN A 65 -5.37 -8.54 -0.52
N ARG A 66 -4.08 -8.40 -0.20
CA ARG A 66 -3.10 -9.49 -0.36
C ARG A 66 -3.16 -10.53 0.75
N SER A 67 -3.61 -10.13 1.94
CA SER A 67 -3.75 -11.00 3.11
C SER A 67 -5.08 -11.74 3.13
N ALA A 68 -6.08 -11.24 2.40
CA ALA A 68 -7.32 -11.94 2.13
C ALA A 68 -7.01 -13.18 1.26
N VAL A 69 -6.70 -14.28 1.93
CA VAL A 69 -6.91 -15.63 1.36
C VAL A 69 -8.37 -15.63 0.87
N PRO A 70 -8.65 -15.93 -0.41
CA PRO A 70 -10.03 -16.11 -0.84
C PRO A 70 -10.66 -17.10 0.14
N PRO A 71 -11.87 -16.85 0.69
CA PRO A 71 -12.59 -17.94 1.34
C PRO A 71 -12.62 -19.05 0.29
N GLU A 72 -12.07 -20.22 0.62
CA GLU A 72 -12.11 -21.34 -0.31
C GLU A 72 -13.56 -21.44 -0.78
N ALA A 73 -13.76 -21.39 -2.10
CA ALA A 73 -15.04 -21.69 -2.71
C ALA A 73 -15.30 -23.20 -2.53
N GLY A 74 -15.41 -23.62 -1.28
CA GLY A 74 -15.86 -24.93 -0.86
C GLY A 74 -17.38 -24.91 -0.86
N GLN A 75 -17.93 -25.73 -1.74
CA GLN A 75 -19.34 -25.91 -1.98
C GLN A 75 -20.17 -25.99 -0.69
N GLY A 76 -21.30 -25.30 -0.71
CA GLY A 76 -22.31 -25.39 0.33
C GLY A 76 -23.44 -24.42 0.05
N ALA A 77 -24.06 -24.55 -1.12
CA ALA A 77 -25.45 -24.17 -1.27
C ALA A 77 -26.26 -24.98 -0.25
N SER A 78 -26.31 -24.53 1.00
CA SER A 78 -27.34 -24.95 1.93
C SER A 78 -28.48 -23.98 1.72
N ALA A 79 -29.43 -24.45 0.91
CA ALA A 79 -30.79 -23.94 0.86
C ALA A 79 -31.29 -23.60 2.27
N LEU A 80 -31.83 -22.39 2.42
CA LEU A 80 -32.74 -22.10 3.52
C LEU A 80 -34.14 -22.55 3.09
N PRO A 81 -34.90 -23.21 3.98
CA PRO A 81 -36.23 -23.77 3.70
C PRO A 81 -37.29 -22.71 3.38
#